data_AF-A0A926U0Z6-F1
#
_entry.id   AF-A0A926U0Z6-F1
#
_cell.length_a   1.000
_cell.length_b   1.000
_cell.length_c   1.000
_cell.angle_alpha   90.00
_cell.angle_beta   90.00
_cell.angle_gamma   90.00
#
_symmetry.space_group_name_H-M   'P 1'
#
loop_
_entity.id
_entity.type
_entity.pdbx_description
1 polymer ?
#
loop_
_entity_poly.entity_id
_entity_poly.type
_entity_poly.pdbx_seq_one_letter_code
_entity_poly.pdbx_strand_id
1 'polypeptide(L)'
;MEPIPLPSHIHYELVLQLLERQTMFALNRSPQQEQVQELIITLRKAFAQQKHLEESCRRANLPIDYRWSLNEQKPAPLPPKSV
;
A
#
# COMPACT_ATOMS: atom_id res chain seq x y z
N MET A 1 18.00 -11.21 -9.33
CA MET A 1 16.73 -11.67 -8.73
C MET A 1 15.66 -10.67 -9.13
N GLU A 2 14.44 -11.11 -9.43
CA GLU A 2 13.33 -10.18 -9.68
C GLU A 2 13.00 -9.45 -8.36
N PRO A 3 12.71 -8.14 -8.41
CA PRO A 3 12.43 -7.37 -7.21
C PRO A 3 11.12 -7.84 -6.56
N ILE A 4 11.07 -7.78 -5.24
CA ILE A 4 9.89 -8.16 -4.46
C ILE A 4 8.83 -7.07 -4.67
N PRO A 5 7.67 -7.40 -5.24
CA PRO A 5 6.59 -6.43 -5.40
C PRO A 5 5.98 -6.14 -4.04
N LEU A 6 6.06 -4.89 -3.59
CA LEU A 6 5.40 -4.42 -2.37
C LEU A 6 4.40 -3.32 -2.71
N PRO A 7 3.27 -3.22 -1.99
CA PRO A 7 2.30 -2.16 -2.24
C PRO A 7 2.90 -0.79 -1.89
N SER A 8 2.63 0.22 -2.70
CA SER A 8 3.07 1.59 -2.38
C SER A 8 2.37 2.13 -1.14
N HIS A 9 3.10 2.87 -0.31
CA HIS A 9 2.60 3.46 0.95
C HIS A 9 1.40 4.38 0.74
N ILE A 10 1.35 5.06 -0.42
CA ILE A 10 0.26 5.96 -0.80
C ILE A 10 -1.11 5.26 -0.79
N HIS A 11 -1.15 3.94 -1.01
CA HIS A 11 -2.39 3.17 -0.99
C HIS A 11 -3.02 3.15 0.41
N TYR A 12 -2.20 2.94 1.44
CA TYR A 12 -2.67 2.95 2.83
C TYR A 12 -3.07 4.37 3.26
N GLU A 13 -2.31 5.38 2.86
CA GLU A 13 -2.60 6.78 3.19
C GLU A 13 -3.94 7.24 2.61
N LEU A 14 -4.23 6.92 1.35
CA LEU A 14 -5.49 7.27 0.72
C LEU A 14 -6.68 6.61 1.44
N VAL A 15 -6.58 5.31 1.73
CA VAL A 15 -7.64 4.58 2.44
C VAL A 15 -7.84 5.14 3.85
N LEU A 16 -6.74 5.42 4.58
CA LEU A 16 -6.82 6.04 5.91
C LEU A 16 -7.47 7.42 5.86
N GLN A 17 -7.08 8.29 4.91
CA GLN A 17 -7.67 9.61 4.77
C GLN A 17 -9.17 9.54 4.43
N LEU A 18 -9.59 8.60 3.59
CA LEU A 18 -11.01 8.40 3.27
C LEU A 18 -11.80 7.96 4.51
N LEU A 19 -11.29 6.99 5.26
CA LEU A 19 -11.93 6.51 6.48
C LEU A 19 -12.02 7.62 7.54
N GLU A 20 -10.94 8.37 7.75
CA GLU A 20 -10.87 9.43 8.77
C GLU A 20 -11.69 10.67 8.41
N ARG A 21 -11.63 11.12 7.15
CA ARG A 21 -12.21 12.42 6.75
C ARG A 21 -13.62 12.30 6.18
N GLN A 22 -13.95 11.18 5.55
CA GLN A 22 -15.26 10.98 4.92
C GLN A 22 -16.11 10.02 5.73
N THR A 23 -15.63 8.80 5.99
CA THR A 23 -16.46 7.75 6.61
C THR A 23 -16.76 8.03 8.08
N MET A 24 -15.76 8.39 8.89
CA MET A 24 -15.96 8.78 10.29
C MET A 24 -16.87 10.00 10.45
N PHE A 25 -16.76 10.95 9.52
CA PHE A 25 -17.59 12.15 9.50
C PHE A 25 -19.04 11.83 9.10
N ALA A 26 -19.24 10.98 8.08
CA ALA A 26 -20.56 10.58 7.61
C ALA A 26 -21.32 9.71 8.64
N LEU A 27 -20.60 8.91 9.43
CA LEU A 27 -21.17 8.03 10.46
C LEU A 27 -21.31 8.72 11.83
N ASN A 28 -21.25 10.06 11.90
CA ASN A 28 -21.30 10.78 13.17
C ASN A 28 -22.51 10.34 14.03
N ARG A 29 -22.24 9.81 15.24
CA ARG A 29 -23.21 9.26 16.22
C ARG A 29 -23.82 7.92 15.86
N SER A 30 -23.30 7.21 14.86
CA SER A 30 -23.71 5.84 14.56
C SER A 30 -22.84 4.83 15.31
N PRO A 31 -23.39 3.68 15.73
CA PRO A 31 -22.60 2.64 16.40
C PRO A 31 -21.50 2.04 15.49
N GLN A 32 -21.61 2.22 14.17
CA GLN A 32 -20.61 1.79 13.19
C GLN A 32 -19.31 2.62 13.25
N GLN A 33 -19.26 3.73 13.99
CA GLN A 33 -18.01 4.49 14.18
C GLN A 33 -16.91 3.66 14.82
N GLU A 34 -17.25 2.79 15.77
CA GLU A 34 -16.29 1.90 16.42
C GLU A 34 -15.66 0.94 15.39
N GLN A 35 -16.47 0.39 14.47
CA GLN A 35 -15.99 -0.49 13.40
C GLN A 35 -15.03 0.24 12.45
N VAL A 36 -15.29 1.51 12.14
CA VAL A 36 -14.39 2.32 11.31
C VAL A 36 -13.10 2.63 12.04
N GLN A 37 -13.17 2.90 13.35
CA GLN A 37 -11.98 3.14 14.17
C GLN A 37 -11.10 1.88 14.26
N GLU A 38 -11.69 0.70 14.45
CA GLU A 38 -10.98 -0.58 14.40
C GLU A 38 -10.32 -0.83 13.04
N LEU A 39 -11.01 -0.48 11.94
CA LEU A 39 -10.48 -0.59 10.60
C LEU A 39 -9.25 0.32 10.39
N ILE A 40 -9.32 1.57 10.84
CA ILE A 40 -8.20 2.53 10.82
C ILE A 40 -7.00 1.98 11.61
N ILE A 41 -7.24 1.47 12.82
CA ILE A 41 -6.20 0.89 13.67
C ILE A 41 -5.53 -0.30 12.97
N THR A 42 -6.33 -1.16 12.35
CA THR A 42 -5.84 -2.36 11.65
C THR A 42 -4.98 -1.98 10.45
N LEU A 43 -5.41 -1.00 9.66
CA LEU A 43 -4.63 -0.50 8.52
C LEU A 43 -3.31 0.14 8.95
N ARG A 44 -3.30 0.92 10.03
CA ARG A 44 -2.04 1.48 10.58
C ARG A 44 -1.09 0.40 11.07
N LYS A 45 -1.61 -0.67 11.69
CA LYS A 45 -0.80 -1.84 12.09
C LYS A 45 -0.23 -2.57 10.88
N ALA A 46 -1.05 -2.84 9.87
CA ALA A 46 -0.62 -3.47 8.62
C ALA A 46 0.49 -2.65 7.92
N PHE A 47 0.34 -1.33 7.90
CA PHE A 47 1.35 -0.42 7.35
C PHE A 47 2.68 -0.48 8.11
N ALA A 48 2.63 -0.51 9.45
CA ALA A 48 3.84 -0.68 10.26
C ALA A 48 4.52 -2.04 10.02
N GLN A 49 3.73 -3.12 9.89
CA GLN A 49 4.25 -4.44 9.55
C GLN A 49 4.92 -4.47 8.16
N GLN A 50 4.33 -3.78 7.18
CA GLN A 50 4.94 -3.65 5.86
C GLN A 50 6.29 -2.92 5.93
N LYS A 51 6.40 -1.83 6.70
CA LYS A 51 7.68 -1.14 6.89
C LYS A 51 8.75 -2.05 7.49
N HIS A 52 8.38 -2.88 8.47
CA HIS A 52 9.31 -3.88 9.02
C HIS A 52 9.73 -4.92 7.98
N LEU A 53 8.82 -5.36 7.10
CA LEU A 53 9.15 -6.24 5.98
C LEU A 53 10.12 -5.56 5.00
N GLU A 54 9.88 -4.29 4.65
CA GLU A 54 10.77 -3.51 3.79
C GLU A 54 12.17 -3.36 4.38
N GLU A 55 12.27 -3.07 5.67
CA GLU A 55 13.54 -3.02 6.39
C GLU A 55 14.25 -4.37 6.36
N SER A 56 13.52 -5.47 6.56
CA SER A 56 14.07 -6.82 6.47
C SER A 56 14.60 -7.12 5.07
N CYS A 57 13.84 -6.79 4.03
CA CYS A 57 14.26 -6.93 2.63
C CYS A 57 15.50 -6.08 2.32
N ARG A 58 15.54 -4.81 2.77
CA ARG A 58 16.71 -3.94 2.61
C ARG A 58 17.94 -4.51 3.31
N ARG A 59 17.80 -5.03 4.54
CA ARG A 59 18.91 -5.69 5.28
C ARG A 59 19.41 -6.93 4.56
N ALA A 60 18.53 -7.68 3.89
CA ALA A 60 18.86 -8.84 3.09
C ALA A 60 19.35 -8.50 1.66
N ASN A 61 19.54 -7.21 1.32
CA ASN A 61 19.86 -6.73 -0.02
C ASN A 61 18.88 -7.23 -1.11
N LEU A 62 17.61 -7.43 -0.73
CA LEU A 62 16.55 -7.80 -1.66
C LEU A 62 15.97 -6.53 -2.29
N PRO A 63 16.00 -6.41 -3.63
CA PRO A 63 15.45 -5.24 -4.31
C PRO A 63 13.93 -5.21 -4.15
N ILE A 64 13.38 -4.03 -3.84
CA ILE A 64 11.95 -3.79 -3.64
C ILE A 64 11.42 -3.01 -4.83
N ASP A 65 10.26 -3.42 -5.34
CA ASP A 65 9.51 -2.73 -6.40
C ASP A 65 8.16 -2.30 -5.83
N TYR A 66 7.95 -0.98 -5.68
CA TYR A 66 6.71 -0.44 -5.13
C TYR A 66 5.64 -0.35 -6.21
N ARG A 67 4.52 -1.04 -6.01
CA ARG A 67 3.41 -1.08 -6.96
C ARG A 67 2.17 -0.38 -6.44
N TRP A 68 1.53 0.40 -7.30
CA TRP A 68 0.25 1.06 -7.00
C TRP A 68 -0.94 0.27 -7.56
N SER A 69 -0.69 -0.65 -8.50
CA SER A 69 -1.71 -1.54 -9.04
C SER A 69 -1.09 -2.87 -9.47
N LEU A 70 -1.90 -3.93 -9.53
CA LEU A 70 -1.48 -5.23 -10.06
C LEU A 70 -1.33 -5.21 -11.60
N ASN A 71 -1.76 -4.14 -12.27
CA ASN A 71 -1.77 -3.98 -13.72
C ASN A 71 -0.48 -3.37 -14.29
N GLU A 72 0.56 -3.19 -13.48
CA GLU A 72 1.88 -2.79 -13.96
C GLU A 72 2.52 -3.96 -14.71
N GLN A 73 2.02 -4.19 -15.93
CA GLN A 73 2.64 -5.08 -16.89
C GLN A 73 4.06 -4.58 -17.12
N LYS A 74 5.03 -5.44 -16.80
CA LYS A 74 6.43 -5.33 -17.21
C LYS A 74 6.45 -4.78 -18.65
N PRO A 75 7.03 -3.59 -18.93
CA PRO A 75 7.10 -3.10 -20.28
C PRO A 75 7.80 -4.18 -21.11
N ALA A 76 7.11 -4.66 -22.15
CA ALA A 76 7.68 -5.62 -23.08
C ALA A 76 9.03 -5.05 -23.57
N PRO A 77 10.08 -5.87 -23.68
CA PRO A 77 11.38 -5.38 -24.15
C PRO A 77 11.17 -4.68 -25.50
N LEU A 78 11.53 -3.39 -25.54
CA LEU A 78 11.44 -2.56 -26.74
C LEU A 78 12.10 -3.30 -27.91
N PRO A 79 11.46 -3.40 -29.08
CA PRO A 79 12.11 -3.99 -30.24
C PRO A 79 13.38 -3.20 -30.58
N PRO A 80 14.46 -3.87 -31.03
CA PRO A 80 15.68 -3.18 -31.41
C PRO A 80 15.35 -2.18 -32.51
N LYS A 81 15.71 -0.91 -32.29
CA LYS A 81 15.60 0.14 -33.31
C LYS A 81 16.34 -0.33 -34.56
N SER A 82 15.61 -0.64 -35.61
CA SER A 82 16.17 -0.93 -36.93
C SER A 82 16.86 0.35 -37.41
N VAL A 83 18.18 0.26 -37.60
CA VAL A 83 19.05 1.28 -38.20
C VAL A 83 18.84 1.28 -39.70
#